data_AF-N6T986-F1
#
_entry.id   AF-N6T986-F1
#
_cell.length_a   1.000
_cell.length_b   1.000
_cell.length_c   1.000
_cell.angle_alpha   90.00
_cell.angle_beta   90.00
_cell.angle_gamma   90.00
#
_symmetry.space_group_name_H-M   'P 1'
#
loop_
_entity.id
_entity.type
_entity.pdbx_description
1 polymer ?
#
loop_
_entity_poly.entity_id
_entity_poly.type
_entity_poly.pdbx_seq_one_letter_code
_entity_poly.pdbx_strand_id
1 'polypeptide(L)'
;MEKIRKKIVVVGDGGIGKTCLLTVFATNEFPEKHLPTIFDTYVKDIFVDEKPFSLVLSDTAGEEDYDRLRPLSYSKTDLVLICYSIDNPVSLDNLELSKIGGTAKASLSMKG
;
A
#
# COMPACT_ATOMS: atom_id res chain seq x y z
N MET A 1 3.63 -2.34 27.11
CA MET A 1 4.71 -1.82 26.25
C MET A 1 4.11 -0.81 25.29
N GLU A 2 4.80 0.30 25.08
CA GLU A 2 4.42 1.28 24.06
C GLU A 2 4.62 0.66 22.66
N LYS A 3 3.62 0.80 21.78
CA LYS A 3 3.68 0.26 20.41
C LYS A 3 4.39 1.25 19.51
N ILE A 4 5.35 0.77 18.71
CA ILE A 4 5.98 1.59 17.68
C ILE A 4 4.95 1.79 16.56
N ARG A 5 4.47 3.02 16.38
CA ARG A 5 3.49 3.34 15.34
C ARG A 5 4.22 3.61 14.02
N LYS A 6 3.76 2.96 12.94
CA LYS A 6 4.30 3.17 11.58
C LYS A 6 3.18 3.34 10.56
N LYS A 7 3.24 4.40 9.77
CA LYS A 7 2.32 4.63 8.65
C LYS A 7 2.93 4.13 7.35
N ILE A 8 2.20 3.26 6.67
CA ILE A 8 2.57 2.67 5.39
C ILE A 8 1.51 3.10 4.37
N VAL A 9 1.94 3.70 3.26
CA VAL A 9 1.05 4.02 2.13
C VAL A 9 1.29 3.02 1.01
N VAL A 10 0.24 2.46 0.45
CA VAL A 10 0.32 1.51 -0.67
C VAL A 10 -0.10 2.20 -1.97
N VAL A 11 0.75 2.10 -3.00
CA VAL A 11 0.54 2.72 -4.32
C VAL A 11 0.82 1.73 -5.44
N GLY A 12 0.28 2.00 -6.62
CA GLY A 12 0.39 1.18 -7.82
C GLY A 12 -0.89 1.27 -8.65
N ASP A 13 -0.86 0.75 -9.87
CA ASP A 13 -1.96 0.85 -10.85
C ASP A 13 -3.32 0.38 -10.32
N GLY A 14 -4.39 0.87 -10.97
CA GLY A 14 -5.75 0.40 -10.74
C GLY A 14 -5.87 -1.12 -10.98
N GLY A 15 -6.67 -1.81 -10.17
CA GLY A 15 -6.99 -3.22 -10.38
C GLY A 15 -5.88 -4.25 -10.11
N ILE A 16 -4.67 -3.85 -9.68
CA ILE A 16 -3.55 -4.80 -9.41
C ILE A 16 -3.66 -5.58 -8.09
N GLY A 17 -4.72 -5.37 -7.30
CA GLY A 17 -4.94 -6.10 -6.04
C GLY A 17 -4.39 -5.46 -4.76
N LYS A 18 -4.08 -4.15 -4.73
CA LYS A 18 -3.63 -3.42 -3.51
C LYS A 18 -4.56 -3.63 -2.30
N THR A 19 -5.86 -3.45 -2.53
CA THR A 19 -6.91 -3.62 -1.51
C THR A 19 -7.00 -5.06 -1.04
N CYS A 20 -6.88 -6.03 -1.95
CA CYS A 20 -6.87 -7.45 -1.60
C CYS A 20 -5.66 -7.79 -0.73
N LEU A 21 -4.47 -7.31 -1.10
CA LEU A 21 -3.24 -7.47 -0.32
C LEU A 21 -3.40 -6.93 1.11
N LEU A 22 -3.90 -5.70 1.24
CA LEU A 22 -4.10 -5.06 2.54
C LEU A 22 -5.18 -5.74 3.38
N THR A 23 -6.29 -6.13 2.76
CA THR A 23 -7.39 -6.84 3.43
C THR A 23 -6.89 -8.18 3.97
N VAL A 24 -6.25 -9.01 3.14
CA VAL A 24 -5.71 -10.30 3.57
C VAL A 24 -4.70 -10.14 4.70
N PHE A 25 -3.80 -9.15 4.62
CA PHE A 25 -2.86 -8.88 5.70
C PHE A 25 -3.55 -8.45 7.01
N ALA A 26 -4.63 -7.66 6.91
CA ALA A 26 -5.36 -7.16 8.07
C ALA A 26 -6.27 -8.22 8.71
N THR A 27 -6.97 -9.03 7.90
CA THR A 27 -8.07 -9.89 8.35
C THR A 27 -7.80 -11.39 8.20
N ASN A 28 -6.78 -11.80 7.45
CA ASN A 28 -6.56 -13.17 6.97
C ASN A 28 -7.68 -13.73 6.07
N GLU A 29 -8.50 -12.85 5.47
CA GLU A 29 -9.59 -13.23 4.56
C GLU A 29 -9.45 -12.49 3.23
N PHE A 30 -9.71 -13.21 2.12
CA PHE A 30 -9.72 -12.61 0.79
C PHE A 30 -11.09 -11.99 0.50
N PRO A 31 -11.17 -10.73 0.02
CA PRO A 31 -12.44 -10.08 -0.24
C PRO A 31 -13.19 -10.73 -1.42
N GLU A 32 -14.45 -11.10 -1.23
CA GLU A 32 -15.29 -11.69 -2.30
C GLU A 32 -15.72 -10.68 -3.37
N LYS A 33 -15.72 -9.38 -3.02
CA LYS A 33 -16.13 -8.29 -3.91
C LYS A 33 -15.03 -7.27 -4.02
N HIS A 34 -14.70 -6.90 -5.25
CA HIS A 34 -13.75 -5.84 -5.55
C HIS A 34 -14.53 -4.54 -5.84
N LEU A 35 -14.57 -3.64 -4.85
CA LEU A 35 -15.01 -2.27 -5.06
C LEU A 35 -13.76 -1.39 -5.30
N PRO A 36 -13.78 -0.47 -6.26
CA PRO A 36 -12.68 0.48 -6.45
C PRO A 36 -12.44 1.30 -5.19
N THR A 37 -11.20 1.30 -4.70
CA THR A 37 -10.79 2.11 -3.55
C THR A 37 -10.67 3.56 -3.96
N ILE A 38 -11.26 4.46 -3.17
CA ILE A 38 -10.94 5.89 -3.23
C ILE A 38 -9.80 6.17 -2.24
N PHE A 39 -10.08 5.97 -0.95
CA PHE A 39 -9.10 5.95 0.14
C PHE A 39 -9.64 5.12 1.29
N ASP A 40 -8.83 4.23 1.84
CA ASP A 40 -9.14 3.50 3.06
C ASP A 40 -7.92 3.44 3.98
N THR A 41 -8.15 3.25 5.27
CA THR A 41 -7.08 3.08 6.25
C THR A 41 -7.38 1.92 7.19
N TYR A 42 -6.47 0.96 7.20
CA TYR A 42 -6.51 -0.20 8.10
C TYR A 42 -5.48 -0.01 9.21
N VAL A 43 -5.78 -0.52 10.40
CA VAL A 43 -4.81 -0.56 11.50
C VAL A 43 -4.60 -2.01 11.90
N LYS A 44 -3.35 -2.45 11.91
CA LYS A 44 -2.96 -3.82 12.30
C LYS A 44 -1.83 -3.77 13.30
N ASP A 45 -2.05 -4.40 14.45
CA ASP A 45 -1.01 -4.61 15.44
C ASP A 45 -0.26 -5.91 15.13
N ILE A 46 1.07 -5.84 15.12
CA ILE A 46 1.95 -6.98 14.84
C ILE A 46 3.15 -7.00 15.80
N PHE A 47 3.85 -8.13 15.84
CA PHE A 47 5.17 -8.24 16.46
C PHE A 47 6.23 -8.46 15.38
N VAL A 48 7.28 -7.66 15.42
CA VAL A 48 8.46 -7.81 14.56
C VAL A 48 9.68 -7.82 15.47
N ASP A 49 10.47 -8.89 15.43
CA ASP A 49 11.63 -9.09 16.30
C ASP A 49 11.31 -8.82 17.78
N GLU A 50 10.20 -9.41 18.26
CA GLU A 50 9.67 -9.28 19.64
C GLU A 50 9.24 -7.85 20.05
N LYS A 51 9.28 -6.88 19.12
CA LYS A 51 8.82 -5.51 19.36
C LYS A 51 7.39 -5.33 18.86
N PRO A 52 6.50 -4.73 19.67
CA PRO A 52 5.12 -4.49 19.25
C PRO A 52 5.04 -3.26 18.33
N PHE A 53 4.42 -3.43 17.17
CA PHE A 53 4.14 -2.37 16.21
C PHE A 53 2.65 -2.16 16.04
N SER A 54 2.25 -0.92 15.74
CA SER A 54 0.92 -0.58 15.24
C SER A 54 1.05 0.01 13.84
N LEU A 55 0.72 -0.79 12.84
CA LEU A 55 0.81 -0.40 11.44
C LEU A 55 -0.48 0.29 11.01
N VAL A 56 -0.34 1.49 10.45
CA VAL A 56 -1.42 2.24 9.80
C VAL A 56 -1.22 2.09 8.31
N LEU A 57 -2.05 1.26 7.67
CA LEU A 57 -1.97 0.91 6.25
C LEU A 57 -2.96 1.79 5.49
N SER A 58 -2.46 2.71 4.67
CA SER A 58 -3.27 3.59 3.84
C SER A 58 -3.38 3.00 2.43
N ASP A 59 -4.56 2.49 2.09
CA ASP A 59 -4.91 2.05 0.74
C ASP A 59 -5.23 3.27 -0.13
N THR A 60 -4.78 3.27 -1.38
CA THR A 60 -4.97 4.40 -2.30
C THR A 60 -5.50 3.93 -3.65
N ALA A 61 -6.31 4.78 -4.28
CA ALA A 61 -6.72 4.61 -5.67
C ALA A 61 -5.50 4.52 -6.61
N GLY A 62 -5.56 3.57 -7.54
CA GLY A 62 -4.53 3.37 -8.56
C GLY A 62 -4.85 4.04 -9.90
N GLU A 63 -6.06 4.55 -10.03
CA GLU A 63 -6.58 5.21 -11.21
C GLU A 63 -6.03 6.64 -11.32
N GLU A 64 -5.75 7.07 -12.55
CA GLU A 64 -5.18 8.40 -12.84
C GLU A 64 -6.08 9.55 -12.38
N ASP A 65 -7.41 9.32 -12.34
CA ASP A 65 -8.40 10.28 -11.84
C ASP A 65 -8.10 10.76 -10.40
N TYR A 66 -7.36 9.96 -9.63
CA TYR A 66 -7.00 10.26 -8.25
C TYR A 66 -5.54 10.74 -8.08
N ASP A 67 -4.79 10.97 -9.17
CA ASP A 67 -3.38 11.40 -9.13
C ASP A 67 -3.17 12.70 -8.33
N ARG A 68 -4.16 13.59 -8.34
CA ARG A 68 -4.11 14.85 -7.56
C ARG A 68 -4.41 14.67 -6.08
N LEU A 69 -5.11 13.60 -5.71
CA LEU A 69 -5.49 13.31 -4.33
C LEU A 69 -4.46 12.40 -3.64
N ARG A 70 -3.83 11.49 -4.38
CA ARG A 70 -2.83 10.54 -3.84
C ARG A 70 -1.71 11.20 -3.00
N PRO A 71 -1.16 12.38 -3.37
CA PRO A 71 -0.15 13.06 -2.56
C PRO A 71 -0.60 13.42 -1.14
N LEU A 72 -1.90 13.60 -0.91
CA LEU A 72 -2.43 13.89 0.42
C LEU A 72 -2.20 12.72 1.39
N SER A 73 -2.15 11.49 0.87
CA SER A 73 -1.88 10.29 1.67
C SER A 73 -0.43 10.21 2.14
N TYR A 74 0.52 10.90 1.51
CA TYR A 74 1.95 10.80 1.84
C TYR A 74 2.37 11.55 3.10
N SER A 75 1.55 12.49 3.60
CA SER A 75 1.87 13.24 4.81
C SER A 75 2.14 12.31 6.00
N LYS A 76 3.31 12.50 6.64
CA LYS A 76 3.78 11.72 7.81
C LYS A 76 3.87 10.20 7.55
N THR A 77 4.19 9.80 6.33
CA THR A 77 4.38 8.38 5.97
C THR A 77 5.78 7.93 6.35
N ASP A 78 5.89 6.78 7.00
CA ASP A 78 7.18 6.16 7.33
C ASP A 78 7.70 5.31 6.18
N LEU A 79 6.81 4.66 5.41
CA LEU A 79 7.15 3.76 4.32
C LEU A 79 6.11 3.80 3.19
N VAL A 80 6.57 3.74 1.95
CA VAL A 80 5.71 3.57 0.77
C VAL A 80 5.92 2.17 0.20
N LEU A 81 4.84 1.41 0.05
CA LEU A 81 4.81 0.12 -0.64
C LEU A 81 4.38 0.37 -2.09
N ILE A 82 5.27 0.08 -3.04
CA ILE A 82 5.00 0.21 -4.47
C ILE A 82 4.65 -1.17 -5.01
N CYS A 83 3.45 -1.32 -5.55
CA CYS A 83 2.91 -2.59 -6.05
C CYS A 83 2.78 -2.57 -7.57
N TYR A 84 3.01 -3.73 -8.17
CA TYR A 84 2.66 -4.07 -9.55
C TYR A 84 2.13 -5.51 -9.57
N SER A 85 1.42 -5.89 -10.63
CA SER A 85 0.96 -7.27 -10.82
C SER A 85 1.88 -8.05 -11.76
N ILE A 86 2.17 -9.30 -11.42
CA ILE A 86 3.05 -10.19 -12.21
C ILE A 86 2.39 -10.59 -13.54
N ASP A 87 1.07 -10.74 -13.55
CA ASP A 87 0.27 -11.05 -14.75
C ASP A 87 -0.03 -9.83 -15.63
N ASN A 88 0.34 -8.63 -15.17
CA ASN A 88 0.20 -7.39 -15.92
C ASN A 88 1.54 -6.63 -15.96
N PRO A 89 2.45 -6.96 -16.89
CA PRO A 89 3.75 -6.30 -17.02
C PRO A 89 3.67 -4.78 -17.22
N VAL A 90 2.60 -4.27 -17.82
CA VAL A 90 2.38 -2.82 -17.99
C VAL A 90 2.32 -2.12 -16.64
N SER A 91 1.80 -2.78 -15.60
CA SER A 91 1.76 -2.20 -14.25
C SER A 91 3.14 -2.03 -13.60
N LEU A 92 4.16 -2.75 -14.08
CA LEU A 92 5.56 -2.53 -13.70
C LEU A 92 6.15 -1.35 -14.47
N ASP A 93 5.88 -1.26 -15.76
CA ASP A 93 6.37 -0.17 -16.62
C ASP A 93 5.78 1.19 -16.18
N ASN A 94 4.54 1.19 -15.70
CA ASN A 94 3.85 2.37 -15.16
C ASN A 94 4.40 2.85 -13.80
N LEU A 95 5.34 2.10 -13.18
CA LEU A 95 6.00 2.53 -11.95
C LEU A 95 6.97 3.69 -12.23
N GLU A 96 6.42 4.88 -12.34
CA GLU A 96 7.18 6.11 -12.42
C GLU A 96 7.57 6.58 -11.02
N LEU A 97 8.85 6.40 -10.66
CA LEU A 97 9.43 6.90 -9.41
C LEU A 97 9.28 8.43 -9.25
N SER A 98 9.12 9.17 -10.34
CA SER A 98 8.83 10.61 -10.33
C SER A 98 7.51 10.95 -9.64
N LYS A 99 6.54 10.02 -9.59
CA LYS A 99 5.25 10.19 -8.90
C LYS A 99 5.34 10.04 -7.37
N ILE A 100 6.49 9.60 -6.86
CA ILE A 100 6.74 9.34 -5.43
C ILE A 100 7.82 10.33 -4.96
N GLY A 101 7.39 11.56 -4.66
CA GLY A 101 8.30 12.65 -4.29
C GLY A 101 9.25 12.27 -3.14
N GLY A 102 10.56 12.36 -3.41
CA GLY A 102 11.67 12.60 -2.46
C GLY A 102 11.94 11.61 -1.32
N THR A 103 11.03 10.71 -0.94
CA THR A 103 11.20 9.90 0.28
C THR A 103 10.56 8.51 0.18
N ALA A 104 11.35 7.52 0.59
CA ALA A 104 11.06 6.08 0.74
C ALA A 104 10.97 5.24 -0.55
N LYS A 105 12.08 4.58 -0.91
CA LYS A 105 12.10 3.37 -1.76
C LYS A 105 12.17 2.13 -0.86
N ALA A 106 11.12 1.32 -0.86
CA ALA A 106 11.18 -0.08 -0.48
C ALA A 106 10.40 -0.88 -1.52
N SER A 107 11.12 -1.57 -2.40
CA SER A 107 10.55 -2.45 -3.41
C SER A 107 10.51 -3.88 -2.87
N LEU A 108 9.32 -4.42 -2.62
CA LEU A 108 9.14 -5.86 -2.48
C LEU A 108 8.79 -6.44 -3.85
N SER A 109 9.69 -7.27 -4.38
CA SER A 109 9.38 -8.16 -5.51
C SER A 109 8.69 -9.40 -4.94
N MET A 110 7.42 -9.61 -5.27
CA MET A 110 6.78 -10.91 -5.07
C MET A 110 7.37 -11.87 -6.09
N LYS A 111 8.31 -12.73 -5.67
CA LYS A 111 8.77 -13.87 -6.47
C LYS A 111 7.90 -15.07 -6.10
N GLY A 112 7.11 -15.54 -7.05
CA GLY A 112 6.46 -16.84 -7.07
C GLY A 112 6.72 -17.48 -8.42
#